data_AF-A0A966Q0Y9-F1
#
_entry.id   AF-A0A966Q0Y9-F1
#
_cell.length_a   1.000
_cell.length_b   1.000
_cell.length_c   1.000
_cell.angle_alpha   90.00
_cell.angle_beta   90.00
_cell.angle_gamma   90.00
#
_symmetry.space_group_name_H-M   'P 1'
#
loop_
_entity.id
_entity.type
_entity.pdbx_description
1 polymer ?
#
loop_
_entity_poly.entity_id
_entity_poly.type
_entity_poly.pdbx_seq_one_letter_code
_entity_poly.pdbx_strand_id
1 'polypeptide(L)' 'MPIYEYKCECSPDSIVPKERSIASVEPIYLCNECGRRLQRHYGGFGIQFKGNGFYKTDNPK' A
#
# COMPACT_ATOMS: atom_id res chain seq x y z
N MET A 1 -13.91 -8.47 -7.20
CA MET A 1 -12.91 -8.85 -6.19
C MET A 1 -11.86 -7.74 -6.13
N PRO A 2 -11.30 -7.38 -4.96
CA PRO A 2 -10.30 -6.30 -4.89
C PRO A 2 -9.02 -6.65 -5.66
N ILE A 3 -8.42 -5.62 -6.28
CA ILE A 3 -7.15 -5.71 -7.00
C ILE A 3 -6.07 -5.12 -6.10
N TYR A 4 -4.96 -5.83 -5.95
CA TYR A 4 -3.82 -5.39 -5.18
C TYR A 4 -2.59 -5.27 -6.07
N GLU A 5 -1.84 -4.20 -5.86
CA GLU A 5 -0.62 -3.93 -6.60
C GLU A 5 0.59 -4.53 -5.89
N TYR A 6 1.53 -5.04 -6.67
CA TYR A 6 2.76 -5.65 -6.21
C TYR A 6 3.95 -5.12 -7.00
N LYS A 7 5.09 -4.97 -6.35
CA LYS A 7 6.31 -4.43 -6.94
C LYS A 7 7.52 -5.30 -6.56
N CYS A 8 8.43 -5.50 -7.51
CA CYS A 8 9.72 -6.15 -7.26
C CYS A 8 10.74 -5.13 -6.76
N GLU A 9 11.66 -5.55 -5.90
CA GLU A 9 12.85 -4.75 -5.54
C GLU A 9 13.81 -4.58 -6.74
N CYS A 10 13.86 -5.57 -7.63
CA CYS A 10 14.72 -5.62 -8.80
C CYS A 10 14.30 -4.65 -9.92
N SER A 11 12.99 -4.52 -10.11
CA SER A 11 12.36 -3.75 -11.17
C SER A 11 11.29 -2.87 -10.54
N PRO A 12 11.70 -1.76 -9.89
CA PRO A 12 10.77 -0.91 -9.19
C PRO A 12 9.73 -0.26 -10.10
N ASP A 13 10.00 -0.11 -11.39
CA ASP A 13 9.02 0.46 -12.33
C ASP A 13 7.96 -0.56 -12.76
N SER A 14 8.14 -1.84 -12.44
CA SER A 14 7.20 -2.91 -12.77
C SER A 14 6.17 -3.10 -11.66
N ILE A 15 4.93 -2.72 -11.94
CA ILE A 15 3.79 -2.91 -11.05
C ILE A 15 2.93 -4.05 -11.60
N VAL A 16 2.70 -5.07 -10.78
CA VAL A 16 1.90 -6.26 -11.12
C VAL A 16 0.57 -6.20 -10.37
N PRO A 17 -0.56 -5.98 -11.04
CA PRO A 17 -1.88 -6.09 -10.42
C PRO A 17 -2.28 -7.56 -10.22
N LYS A 18 -2.83 -7.88 -9.05
CA LYS A 18 -3.36 -9.21 -8.71
C LYS A 18 -4.75 -9.10 -8.10
N GLU A 19 -5.71 -9.79 -8.71
CA GLU A 19 -7.07 -9.90 -8.19
C GLU A 19 -7.11 -10.94 -7.07
N ARG A 20 -7.67 -10.58 -5.92
CA ARG A 20 -7.75 -11.44 -4.74
C ARG A 20 -9.00 -11.14 -3.92
N SER A 21 -9.52 -12.12 -3.20
CA SER A 21 -10.56 -11.90 -2.18
C SER A 21 -9.95 -11.38 -0.87
N ILE A 22 -10.65 -10.49 -0.16
CA ILE A 22 -10.18 -9.96 1.12
C ILE A 22 -10.10 -11.02 2.23
N ALA A 23 -10.83 -12.13 2.06
CA ALA A 23 -10.86 -13.25 3.01
C ALA A 23 -9.76 -14.29 2.78
N SER A 24 -8.94 -14.18 1.73
CA SER A 24 -7.87 -15.16 1.47
C SER A 24 -6.60 -14.81 2.23
N VAL A 25 -5.87 -15.82 2.69
CA VAL A 25 -4.49 -15.68 3.21
C VAL A 25 -3.60 -15.00 2.17
N GLU A 26 -2.68 -14.13 2.59
CA GLU A 26 -1.73 -13.49 1.66
C GLU A 26 -0.81 -14.55 1.03
N PRO A 27 -0.90 -14.78 -0.29
CA PRO A 27 0.01 -15.66 -0.99
C PRO A 27 1.36 -14.97 -1.23
N ILE A 28 2.41 -15.77 -1.25
CA ILE A 28 3.76 -15.32 -1.58
C ILE A 28 3.91 -15.33 -3.10
N TYR A 29 3.94 -14.15 -3.72
CA TYR A 29 4.24 -14.04 -5.14
C TYR A 29 5.74 -13.87 -5.37
N LEU A 30 6.28 -14.59 -6.35
CA LEU A 30 7.69 -14.50 -6.75
C LEU A 30 7.81 -13.74 -8.08
N CYS A 31 8.88 -12.97 -8.23
CA CYS A 31 9.23 -12.30 -9.48
C CYS A 31 9.92 -13.28 -10.44
N ASN A 32 9.50 -13.32 -11.70
CA ASN A 32 10.09 -14.21 -12.72
C ASN A 32 11.51 -13.80 -13.14
N GLU A 33 11.86 -12.52 -13.07
CA GLU A 33 13.22 -12.04 -13.39
C GLU A 33 14.17 -12.20 -12.18
N CYS A 34 13.59 -11.92 -11.02
CA CYS A 34 14.14 -11.91 -9.68
C CYS A 34 14.48 -13.21 -8.97
N GLY A 35 13.49 -14.10 -8.98
CA GLY A 35 13.29 -15.10 -7.93
C GLY A 35 12.92 -14.55 -6.54
N ARG A 36 12.94 -13.22 -6.31
CA ARG A 36 12.58 -12.62 -5.02
C ARG A 36 11.06 -12.48 -4.83
N ARG A 37 10.66 -12.31 -3.56
CA ARG A 37 9.27 -12.08 -3.18
C ARG A 37 8.81 -10.69 -3.61
N LEU A 38 7.63 -10.62 -4.22
CA LEU A 38 6.97 -9.37 -4.55
C LEU A 38 6.40 -8.74 -3.27
N GLN A 39 6.64 -7.44 -3.10
CA GLN A 39 6.10 -6.67 -1.98
C GLN A 39 4.83 -5.95 -2.41
N ARG A 40 3.85 -5.87 -1.52
CA ARG A 40 2.61 -5.15 -1.79
C ARG A 40 2.92 -3.66 -1.95
N HIS A 41 2.60 -3.13 -3.13
CA HIS A 41 2.73 -1.72 -3.41
C HIS A 41 1.45 -1.02 -2.96
N TYR A 42 1.62 -0.01 -2.11
CA TYR A 42 0.56 0.91 -1.77
C TYR A 42 0.83 2.18 -2.56
N GLY A 43 0.00 2.43 -3.58
CA GLY A 43 0.09 3.67 -4.35
C GLY A 43 -0.01 4.90 -3.43
N GLY A 44 0.55 6.02 -3.87
CA GLY A 44 0.45 7.29 -3.18
C GLY A 44 -0.97 7.85 -3.30
N PHE A 45 -1.94 7.28 -2.57
CA PHE A 45 -3.20 7.95 -2.32
C PHE A 45 -2.85 9.19 -1.49
N GLY A 46 -3.12 10.38 -2.03
CA GLY A 46 -2.84 11.64 -1.35
C GLY A 46 -3.63 11.70 -0.05
N ILE A 47 -3.02 11.25 1.05
CA ILE A 47 -3.59 11.37 2.39
C ILE A 47 -3.58 12.86 2.70
N GLN A 48 -4.73 13.49 2.50
CA GLN A 48 -4.91 14.92 2.74
C GLN A 48 -5.58 15.11 4.10
N PHE A 49 -4.78 15.44 5.10
CA PHE A 49 -5.30 15.84 6.42
C PHE A 49 -5.89 17.24 6.33
N LYS A 50 -7.21 17.34 6.13
CA LYS A 50 -7.97 18.61 6.22
C LYS A 50 -8.39 18.88 7.68
N GLY A 51 -7.43 18.86 8.60
CA GLY A 51 -7.67 19.23 9.99
C GLY A 51 -7.48 20.73 10.18
N ASN A 52 -8.54 21.48 10.46
CA ASN A 52 -8.44 22.89 10.88
C ASN A 52 -8.18 23.05 12.40
N GLY A 53 -7.74 21.98 13.07
CA GLY A 53 -7.83 21.82 14.52
C GLY A 53 -6.49 21.88 15.23
N PHE A 54 -5.87 23.07 15.30
CA PHE A 54 -4.73 23.33 16.19
C PHE A 54 -5.07 24.32 17.34
N TYR A 55 -6.35 24.62 17.58
CA TYR A 55 -6.75 25.57 18.65
C TYR A 55 -8.02 25.12 19.39
N LYS A 56 -7.85 24.18 20.32
CA LYS A 56 -8.68 23.88 21.50
C LYS A 56 -8.01 22.63 22.08
N THR A 57 -7.21 22.72 23.12
CA THR A 57 -7.62 23.09 24.47
C THR A 57 -6.36 23.29 25.31
N ASP A 58 -6.12 24.51 25.77
CA ASP A 58 -5.84 24.73 27.18
C ASP A 58 -6.26 26.17 27.51
N ASN A 59 -7.38 26.30 28.21
CA ASN A 59 -7.81 27.55 28.82
C ASN A 59 -7.53 27.37 30.32
N PRO A 60 -6.31 27.69 30.80
CA PRO A 60 -6.10 27.80 32.23
C PRO A 60 -6.84 29.04 32.72
N LYS A 61 -7.81 28.75 33.57
CA LYS A 61 -8.59 29.70 34.36
C LYS A 61 -7.71 30.67 35.13
#